data_AF-A0A363UAX4-F1
#
_entry.id   AF-A0A363UAX4-F1
#
_cell.length_a   1.000
_cell.length_b   1.000
_cell.length_c   1.000
_cell.angle_alpha   90.00
_cell.angle_beta   90.00
_cell.angle_gamma   90.00
#
_symmetry.space_group_name_H-M   'P 1'
#
loop_
_entity.id
_entity.type
_entity.pdbx_description
1 polymer ?
#
loop_
_entity_poly.entity_id
_entity_poly.type
_entity_poly.pdbx_seq_one_letter_code
_entity_poly.pdbx_strand_id
1 'polypeptide(L)'
;MKVFRTLAFALVAMTLLLAACAPATPAPTEEPAAPAPTEEPAMPEPTAAPTEEPAPAGLTCEQPVKIGLITDASGSLAIYGAHILRSFMLGMEYATGAPGSAGEKFDFAATQENTFKLDNCEFQVFVRDDASTPDNTATVARELIDVEGVNILVGTVSSGATATLQGIALESGIPLIVAPAAANDITGVNFNEYTFRTSRNNYQDAMNECLALTKTYKTFVQIAPDYAFGRGSATAFRDACTLDGGEFVADDIFAPLDTTDFTPYMEQVGNSGAEAYIVTWAGSGFVPLMQAAVDQGVTEKMALGATFIDNTLMPLWYGNAVGSTSGILYHYTAPKNEINDWLVANTKPRYGVNPDLFDADGMNAAIMAVEAVKATNGDVSGEALKGVMEGMTFEGPKGTIYIRPEDHVAIQDMYILKLVNVTDPDANFYEYVDTTRPEPPCLLPENLKDRCGDLPYGSLSGQ
;
A
#
# COMPACT_ATOMS: atom_id res chain seq x y z
N MET A 1 49.64 34.43 -0.72
CA MET A 1 49.71 35.92 -0.70
C MET A 1 48.34 36.46 -1.10
N LYS A 2 47.72 37.43 -0.40
CA LYS A 2 48.04 38.87 -0.28
C LYS A 2 47.93 39.64 -1.63
N VAL A 3 47.22 40.78 -1.75
CA VAL A 3 46.25 41.45 -0.85
C VAL A 3 45.52 42.64 -1.53
N PHE A 4 44.29 43.01 -1.10
CA PHE A 4 43.59 44.32 -1.30
C PHE A 4 43.16 44.70 -2.76
N ARG A 5 42.25 45.66 -3.07
CA ARG A 5 41.44 46.71 -2.35
C ARG A 5 40.23 47.13 -3.26
N THR A 6 39.19 47.93 -2.95
CA THR A 6 38.74 48.80 -1.81
C THR A 6 37.19 48.86 -1.73
N LEU A 7 36.63 49.64 -0.78
CA LEU A 7 35.20 49.96 -0.55
C LEU A 7 34.66 51.08 -1.48
N ALA A 8 33.30 51.19 -1.56
CA ALA A 8 32.56 52.45 -1.39
C ALA A 8 31.11 52.17 -0.90
N PHE A 9 30.51 53.10 -0.13
CA PHE A 9 29.20 52.97 0.55
C PHE A 9 28.57 54.37 0.67
N ALA A 10 27.29 54.60 0.33
CA ALA A 10 26.56 55.84 0.70
C ALA A 10 25.02 55.79 0.51
N LEU A 11 24.34 56.42 1.48
CA LEU A 11 22.99 57.02 1.61
C LEU A 11 22.07 57.15 0.36
N VAL A 12 20.72 57.08 0.40
CA VAL A 12 19.64 57.39 1.41
C VAL A 12 19.28 58.89 1.56
N ALA A 13 18.07 59.32 1.15
CA ALA A 13 17.19 60.31 1.84
C ALA A 13 15.88 60.68 1.08
N MET A 14 14.72 60.67 1.79
CA MET A 14 13.65 61.71 1.87
C MET A 14 12.89 62.20 0.59
N THR A 15 11.65 62.76 0.58
CA THR A 15 10.51 63.05 1.54
C THR A 15 9.27 63.42 0.68
N LEU A 16 8.04 62.86 0.86
CA LEU A 16 6.92 63.22 1.78
C LEU A 16 6.05 64.48 1.46
N LEU A 17 4.70 64.28 1.41
CA LEU A 17 3.58 65.23 1.72
C LEU A 17 3.23 66.36 0.68
N LEU A 18 2.04 67.01 0.60
CA LEU A 18 0.75 67.00 1.37
C LEU A 18 -0.47 67.59 0.57
N ALA A 19 -1.71 67.24 0.98
CA ALA A 19 -3.00 68.00 0.99
C ALA A 19 -3.74 68.57 -0.27
N ALA A 20 -4.95 68.01 -0.51
CA ALA A 20 -6.31 68.61 -0.53
C ALA A 20 -6.66 70.01 -1.11
N CYS A 21 -7.80 70.10 -1.85
CA CYS A 21 -8.99 70.95 -1.53
C CYS A 21 -10.15 70.85 -2.55
N ALA A 22 -11.37 71.22 -2.12
CA ALA A 22 -12.59 71.51 -2.92
C ALA A 22 -13.15 72.88 -2.44
N PRO A 23 -14.05 73.64 -3.14
CA PRO A 23 -15.48 73.26 -3.37
C PRO A 23 -16.17 73.91 -4.61
N ALA A 24 -17.50 73.77 -4.78
CA ALA A 24 -18.45 74.83 -5.22
C ALA A 24 -19.92 74.33 -5.36
N THR A 25 -20.92 75.20 -5.09
CA THR A 25 -22.37 74.93 -5.30
C THR A 25 -23.19 76.19 -5.65
N PRO A 26 -24.02 76.14 -6.71
CA PRO A 26 -25.30 76.89 -6.87
C PRO A 26 -26.47 75.96 -7.30
N ALA A 27 -27.76 76.31 -7.34
CA ALA A 27 -28.62 77.35 -6.74
C ALA A 27 -30.12 76.89 -6.87
N PRO A 28 -31.10 77.45 -6.12
CA PRO A 28 -32.46 76.88 -6.01
C PRO A 28 -33.53 77.49 -6.95
N THR A 29 -34.66 76.77 -7.13
CA THR A 29 -35.92 77.23 -7.77
C THR A 29 -37.14 76.63 -7.05
N GLU A 30 -38.34 77.16 -7.32
CA GLU A 30 -39.54 77.09 -6.46
C GLU A 30 -40.40 75.80 -6.49
N GLU A 31 -41.24 75.66 -5.47
CA GLU A 31 -42.25 74.62 -5.20
C GLU A 31 -43.62 74.94 -5.85
N PRO A 32 -44.38 73.92 -6.30
CA PRO A 32 -45.84 74.00 -6.17
C PRO A 32 -46.56 72.68 -5.81
N ALA A 33 -47.36 72.76 -4.75
CA ALA A 33 -48.61 72.01 -4.47
C ALA A 33 -48.61 70.45 -4.48
N ALA A 34 -48.90 69.87 -3.30
CA ALA A 34 -48.96 68.43 -3.09
C ALA A 34 -50.27 67.74 -3.57
N PRO A 35 -50.18 66.50 -4.10
CA PRO A 35 -51.27 65.54 -4.18
C PRO A 35 -51.10 64.37 -3.19
N ALA A 36 -52.22 63.93 -2.58
CA ALA A 36 -52.54 62.65 -1.93
C ALA A 36 -51.48 61.88 -1.08
N PRO A 37 -51.85 61.37 0.12
CA PRO A 37 -50.96 60.48 0.88
C PRO A 37 -50.72 59.18 0.10
N THR A 38 -49.45 58.82 -0.04
CA THR A 38 -48.99 57.53 -0.59
C THR A 38 -48.37 56.73 0.56
N GLU A 39 -48.46 55.41 0.51
CA GLU A 39 -48.02 54.51 1.60
C GLU A 39 -46.52 54.63 1.87
N GLU A 40 -46.15 54.50 3.15
CA GLU A 40 -44.78 54.63 3.63
C GLU A 40 -43.95 53.38 3.24
N PRO A 41 -42.85 53.50 2.49
CA PRO A 41 -42.01 52.35 2.16
C PRO A 41 -41.36 51.80 3.42
N ALA A 42 -41.52 50.50 3.68
CA ALA A 42 -40.87 49.84 4.80
C ALA A 42 -39.34 50.03 4.74
N MET A 43 -38.74 50.35 5.88
CA MET A 43 -37.27 50.39 6.00
C MET A 43 -36.69 49.00 5.67
N PRO A 44 -35.58 48.92 4.92
CA PRO A 44 -34.87 47.66 4.80
C PRO A 44 -34.33 47.25 6.18
N GLU A 45 -34.49 45.97 6.53
CA GLU A 45 -33.93 45.42 7.76
C GLU A 45 -32.40 45.54 7.77
N PRO A 46 -31.74 45.60 8.95
CA PRO A 46 -30.29 45.60 9.00
C PRO A 46 -29.76 44.28 8.44
N THR A 47 -29.03 44.34 7.33
CA THR A 47 -28.36 43.17 6.76
C THR A 47 -27.53 42.50 7.86
N ALA A 48 -27.86 41.25 8.20
CA ALA A 48 -27.11 40.49 9.18
C ALA A 48 -25.63 40.45 8.77
N ALA A 49 -24.72 40.65 9.73
CA ALA A 49 -23.31 40.41 9.49
C ALA A 49 -23.14 38.96 9.00
N PRO A 50 -22.24 38.68 8.04
CA PRO A 50 -21.99 37.32 7.62
C PRO A 50 -21.55 36.52 8.85
N THR A 51 -22.34 35.50 9.20
CA THR A 51 -21.96 34.53 10.23
C THR A 51 -20.64 33.91 9.80
N GLU A 52 -19.60 34.03 10.61
CA GLU A 52 -18.39 33.24 10.40
C GLU A 52 -18.79 31.76 10.46
N GLU A 53 -18.68 31.08 9.32
CA GLU A 53 -18.85 29.65 9.22
C GLU A 53 -17.82 29.00 10.16
N PRO A 54 -18.25 28.23 11.17
CA PRO A 54 -17.33 27.73 12.18
C PRO A 54 -16.29 26.85 11.48
N ALA A 55 -15.01 27.19 11.67
CA ALA A 55 -13.91 26.40 11.12
C ALA A 55 -14.12 24.91 11.49
N PRO A 56 -13.91 23.98 10.54
CA PRO A 56 -14.19 22.56 10.76
C PRO A 56 -13.45 22.09 12.02
N ALA A 57 -14.19 21.44 12.92
CA ALA A 57 -13.64 20.98 14.18
C ALA A 57 -12.55 19.93 13.91
N GLY A 58 -11.34 20.18 14.42
CA GLY A 58 -10.22 19.25 14.29
C GLY A 58 -10.51 17.91 14.98
N LEU A 59 -9.89 16.85 14.46
CA LEU A 59 -10.13 15.48 14.90
C LEU A 59 -9.88 15.34 16.41
N THR A 60 -10.83 14.70 17.10
CA THR A 60 -10.82 14.61 18.57
C THR A 60 -11.15 13.20 19.00
N CYS A 61 -10.23 12.58 19.73
CA CYS A 61 -10.33 11.21 20.26
C CYS A 61 -10.42 11.28 21.79
N GLU A 62 -11.33 10.53 22.42
CA GLU A 62 -11.44 10.53 23.88
C GLU A 62 -10.26 9.85 24.59
N GLN A 63 -9.57 8.94 23.90
CA GLN A 63 -8.37 8.20 24.33
C GLN A 63 -7.38 8.11 23.16
N PRO A 64 -6.11 7.76 23.40
CA PRO A 64 -5.16 7.45 22.32
C PRO A 64 -5.65 6.27 21.47
N VAL A 65 -5.54 6.41 20.14
CA VAL A 65 -5.73 5.33 19.18
C VAL A 65 -4.54 4.37 19.31
N LYS A 66 -4.79 3.10 19.56
CA LYS A 66 -3.73 2.09 19.68
C LYS A 66 -3.71 1.15 18.48
N ILE A 67 -2.55 0.99 17.86
CA ILE A 67 -2.36 0.15 16.67
C ILE A 67 -1.28 -0.89 16.94
N GLY A 68 -1.58 -2.17 16.75
CA GLY A 68 -0.64 -3.27 16.86
C GLY A 68 -0.08 -3.67 15.50
N LEU A 69 1.19 -3.36 15.23
CA LEU A 69 1.90 -3.78 14.02
C LEU A 69 2.67 -5.07 14.29
N ILE A 70 2.22 -6.17 13.67
CA ILE A 70 2.93 -7.46 13.67
C ILE A 70 3.64 -7.58 12.32
N THR A 71 4.96 -7.75 12.36
CA THR A 71 5.80 -7.82 11.15
C THR A 71 7.08 -8.59 11.43
N ASP A 72 7.57 -9.32 10.43
CA ASP A 72 8.77 -10.15 10.48
C ASP A 72 10.04 -9.29 10.67
N ALA A 73 10.42 -8.98 11.91
CA ALA A 73 11.70 -8.32 12.21
C ALA A 73 12.86 -9.33 12.23
N SER A 74 12.55 -10.61 12.36
CA SER A 74 13.46 -11.74 12.16
C SER A 74 12.80 -12.84 11.31
N GLY A 75 13.42 -14.03 11.20
CA GLY A 75 12.92 -15.12 10.36
C GLY A 75 13.31 -15.03 8.88
N SER A 76 12.69 -15.86 8.04
CA SER A 76 13.06 -16.05 6.62
C SER A 76 12.55 -14.95 5.69
N LEU A 77 11.62 -14.13 6.16
CA LEU A 77 11.00 -13.01 5.42
C LEU A 77 11.42 -11.63 5.95
N ALA A 78 12.43 -11.56 6.84
CA ALA A 78 12.82 -10.33 7.56
C ALA A 78 13.17 -9.13 6.64
N ILE A 79 13.64 -9.40 5.42
CA ILE A 79 13.83 -8.37 4.38
C ILE A 79 12.52 -7.61 4.12
N TYR A 80 11.40 -8.32 3.97
CA TYR A 80 10.09 -7.74 3.67
C TYR A 80 9.43 -7.12 4.91
N GLY A 81 9.62 -7.69 6.10
CA GLY A 81 9.17 -7.05 7.33
C GLY A 81 9.87 -5.70 7.58
N ALA A 82 11.13 -5.56 7.15
CA ALA A 82 11.84 -4.27 7.11
C ALA A 82 11.35 -3.30 6.01
N HIS A 83 10.53 -3.73 5.04
CA HIS A 83 9.84 -2.84 4.09
C HIS A 83 8.57 -2.28 4.74
N ILE A 84 7.79 -3.15 5.38
CA ILE A 84 6.59 -2.78 6.13
C ILE A 84 6.92 -1.84 7.29
N LEU A 85 7.94 -2.17 8.09
CA LEU A 85 8.26 -1.40 9.29
C LEU A 85 8.62 0.06 8.96
N ARG A 86 9.48 0.29 7.96
CA ARG A 86 9.89 1.65 7.57
C ARG A 86 8.74 2.41 6.90
N SER A 87 7.98 1.76 6.02
CA SER A 87 6.92 2.41 5.25
C SER A 87 5.65 2.68 6.07
N PHE A 88 5.30 1.80 7.01
CA PHE A 88 4.20 2.04 7.95
C PHE A 88 4.50 3.25 8.83
N MET A 89 5.71 3.34 9.40
CA MET A 89 6.11 4.48 10.24
C MET A 89 6.18 5.79 9.44
N LEU A 90 6.63 5.74 8.18
CA LEU A 90 6.58 6.89 7.26
C LEU A 90 5.15 7.23 6.81
N GLY A 91 4.27 6.24 6.64
CA GLY A 91 2.87 6.44 6.30
C GLY A 91 2.06 7.07 7.43
N MET A 92 2.36 6.70 8.69
CA MET A 92 1.82 7.37 9.87
C MET A 92 2.29 8.83 9.92
N GLU A 93 3.59 9.10 9.72
CA GLU A 93 4.12 10.46 9.64
C GLU A 93 3.45 11.28 8.53
N TYR A 94 3.22 10.69 7.36
CA TYR A 94 2.52 11.34 6.25
C TYR A 94 1.06 11.66 6.61
N ALA A 95 0.31 10.68 7.14
CA ALA A 95 -1.11 10.81 7.43
C ALA A 95 -1.42 11.71 8.65
N THR A 96 -0.48 11.82 9.61
CA THR A 96 -0.58 12.77 10.75
C THR A 96 0.20 14.07 10.55
N GLY A 97 1.00 14.19 9.47
CA GLY A 97 1.73 15.40 9.09
C GLY A 97 2.99 15.73 9.91
N ALA A 98 3.48 14.82 10.76
CA ALA A 98 4.66 15.03 11.61
C ALA A 98 5.31 13.70 12.07
N PRO A 99 6.64 13.65 12.24
CA PRO A 99 7.33 12.47 12.78
C PRO A 99 6.83 12.09 14.18
N GLY A 100 6.79 10.78 14.45
CA GLY A 100 6.40 10.24 15.76
C GLY A 100 7.49 10.39 16.84
N SER A 101 7.18 9.95 18.06
CA SER A 101 8.06 10.02 19.24
C SER A 101 9.41 9.31 19.09
N ALA A 102 9.55 8.35 18.17
CA ALA A 102 10.82 7.71 17.81
C ALA A 102 11.75 8.62 16.97
N GLY A 103 11.25 9.76 16.48
CA GLY A 103 11.96 10.68 15.58
C GLY A 103 11.84 10.31 14.10
N GLU A 104 12.60 10.99 13.24
CA GLU A 104 12.54 10.85 11.78
C GLU A 104 12.86 9.43 11.28
N LYS A 105 13.57 8.61 12.06
CA LYS A 105 13.92 7.24 11.69
C LYS A 105 13.53 6.28 12.81
N PHE A 106 12.58 5.39 12.54
CA PHE A 106 12.26 4.31 13.44
C PHE A 106 13.35 3.23 13.42
N ASP A 107 13.70 2.70 14.59
CA ASP A 107 14.65 1.60 14.77
C ASP A 107 14.10 0.63 15.82
N PHE A 108 13.71 -0.56 15.37
CA PHE A 108 13.12 -1.62 16.20
C PHE A 108 14.07 -2.13 17.30
N ALA A 109 15.38 -1.99 17.11
CA ALA A 109 16.37 -2.35 18.13
C ALA A 109 16.51 -1.28 19.23
N ALA A 110 15.97 -0.07 19.01
CA ALA A 110 15.98 1.04 19.97
C ALA A 110 14.63 1.26 20.66
N THR A 111 13.51 1.04 19.96
CA THR A 111 12.14 1.12 20.50
C THR A 111 11.19 0.19 19.76
N GLN A 112 10.17 -0.32 20.46
CA GLN A 112 9.03 -1.04 19.88
C GLN A 112 7.73 -0.22 19.92
N GLU A 113 7.81 1.04 20.35
CA GLU A 113 6.70 1.99 20.44
C GLU A 113 7.00 3.24 19.61
N ASN A 114 5.99 3.79 18.92
CA ASN A 114 6.07 5.08 18.26
C ASN A 114 4.73 5.83 18.34
N THR A 115 4.76 7.09 18.76
CA THR A 115 3.57 7.89 19.07
C THR A 115 3.47 9.09 18.14
N PHE A 116 2.43 9.12 17.31
CA PHE A 116 2.11 10.19 16.37
C PHE A 116 0.94 11.04 16.88
N LYS A 117 0.73 12.24 16.31
CA LYS A 117 -0.32 13.17 16.75
C LYS A 117 -0.96 13.89 15.57
N LEU A 118 -2.29 13.97 15.57
CA LEU A 118 -3.11 14.68 14.61
C LEU A 118 -4.24 15.37 15.37
N ASP A 119 -4.32 16.71 15.27
CA ASP A 119 -5.23 17.55 16.05
C ASP A 119 -5.21 17.21 17.56
N ASN A 120 -6.33 16.75 18.14
CA ASN A 120 -6.41 16.32 19.53
C ASN A 120 -6.24 14.80 19.71
N CYS A 121 -5.99 14.04 18.64
CA CYS A 121 -5.76 12.60 18.69
C CYS A 121 -4.27 12.26 18.83
N GLU A 122 -3.99 11.21 19.58
CA GLU A 122 -2.68 10.58 19.70
C GLU A 122 -2.78 9.15 19.15
N PHE A 123 -1.86 8.76 18.28
CA PHE A 123 -1.81 7.42 17.67
C PHE A 123 -0.56 6.69 18.17
N GLN A 124 -0.76 5.66 19.00
CA GLN A 124 0.30 4.85 19.61
C GLN A 124 0.45 3.54 18.82
N VAL A 125 1.59 3.38 18.14
CA VAL A 125 1.93 2.18 17.37
C VAL A 125 2.84 1.29 18.20
N PHE A 126 2.38 0.06 18.46
CA PHE A 126 3.11 -0.99 19.17
C PHE A 126 3.57 -2.04 18.15
N VAL A 127 4.88 -2.25 18.03
CA VAL A 127 5.46 -3.20 17.07
C VAL A 127 5.84 -4.50 17.76
N ARG A 128 5.58 -5.65 17.13
CA ARG A 128 6.04 -6.97 17.59
C ARG A 128 6.53 -7.83 16.42
N ASP A 129 7.48 -8.72 16.71
CA ASP A 129 8.06 -9.69 15.77
C ASP A 129 7.41 -11.08 15.95
N ASP A 130 6.95 -11.69 14.87
CA ASP A 130 6.42 -13.06 14.85
C ASP A 130 7.43 -14.10 14.28
N ALA A 131 8.57 -13.63 13.74
CA ALA A 131 9.55 -14.44 13.03
C ALA A 131 8.95 -15.34 11.92
N SER A 132 7.91 -14.88 11.23
CA SER A 132 7.11 -15.59 10.21
C SER A 132 6.18 -16.71 10.73
N THR A 133 6.06 -16.92 12.05
CA THR A 133 5.44 -18.15 12.62
C THR A 133 4.05 -17.97 13.24
N PRO A 134 3.09 -18.90 13.01
CA PRO A 134 1.77 -18.90 13.65
C PRO A 134 1.78 -18.81 15.18
N ASP A 135 2.63 -19.59 15.86
CA ASP A 135 2.64 -19.66 17.32
C ASP A 135 3.11 -18.36 17.98
N ASN A 136 4.14 -17.71 17.43
CA ASN A 136 4.55 -16.38 17.89
C ASN A 136 3.48 -15.34 17.55
N THR A 137 2.90 -15.39 16.34
CA THR A 137 1.79 -14.49 15.94
C THR A 137 0.65 -14.55 16.93
N ALA A 138 0.23 -15.76 17.31
CA ALA A 138 -0.84 -16.01 18.28
C ALA A 138 -0.48 -15.59 19.72
N THR A 139 0.80 -15.41 20.01
CA THR A 139 1.32 -14.91 21.29
C THR A 139 1.34 -13.39 21.30
N VAL A 140 2.00 -12.76 20.32
CA VAL A 140 2.14 -11.30 20.25
C VAL A 140 0.83 -10.58 19.93
N ALA A 141 -0.07 -11.20 19.15
CA ALA A 141 -1.42 -10.66 18.93
C ALA A 141 -2.21 -10.57 20.25
N ARG A 142 -2.16 -11.61 21.09
CA ARG A 142 -2.81 -11.59 22.41
C ARG A 142 -2.14 -10.61 23.36
N GLU A 143 -0.82 -10.44 23.30
CA GLU A 143 -0.13 -9.38 24.06
C GLU A 143 -0.65 -7.98 23.67
N LEU A 144 -0.73 -7.68 22.37
CA LEU A 144 -1.23 -6.41 21.84
C LEU A 144 -2.71 -6.16 22.23
N ILE A 145 -3.53 -7.21 22.28
CA ILE A 145 -4.95 -7.10 22.62
C ILE A 145 -5.17 -7.03 24.14
N ASP A 146 -4.66 -8.01 24.90
CA ASP A 146 -4.94 -8.18 26.32
C ASP A 146 -4.11 -7.26 27.24
N VAL A 147 -2.93 -6.81 26.79
CA VAL A 147 -2.01 -5.97 27.59
C VAL A 147 -1.99 -4.53 27.07
N GLU A 148 -1.74 -4.33 25.78
CA GLU A 148 -1.69 -2.98 25.22
C GLU A 148 -3.09 -2.41 24.96
N GLY A 149 -4.07 -3.24 24.61
CA GLY A 149 -5.45 -2.80 24.32
C GLY A 149 -5.57 -2.12 22.95
N VAL A 150 -5.00 -2.72 21.90
CA VAL A 150 -5.05 -2.16 20.53
C VAL A 150 -6.46 -2.11 19.94
N ASN A 151 -6.74 -1.06 19.17
CA ASN A 151 -8.00 -0.84 18.45
C ASN A 151 -7.95 -1.37 17.00
N ILE A 152 -6.75 -1.44 16.42
CA ILE A 152 -6.49 -1.93 15.06
C ILE A 152 -5.27 -2.85 15.11
N LEU A 153 -5.33 -3.97 14.39
CA LEU A 153 -4.18 -4.82 14.09
C LEU A 153 -3.73 -4.58 12.66
N VAL A 154 -2.41 -4.65 12.43
CA VAL A 154 -1.80 -4.55 11.10
C VAL A 154 -0.77 -5.66 10.96
N GLY A 155 -0.84 -6.43 9.88
CA GLY A 155 0.12 -7.50 9.59
C GLY A 155 -0.47 -8.72 8.87
N THR A 156 0.32 -9.73 8.53
CA THR A 156 1.79 -9.83 8.66
C THR A 156 2.38 -10.32 7.32
N VAL A 157 3.69 -10.58 7.20
CA VAL A 157 4.30 -10.98 5.90
C VAL A 157 3.98 -12.43 5.57
N SER A 158 4.08 -13.32 6.54
CA SER A 158 3.68 -14.72 6.36
C SER A 158 2.16 -14.86 6.23
N SER A 159 1.69 -15.40 5.10
CA SER A 159 0.24 -15.62 4.90
C SER A 159 -0.33 -16.72 5.82
N GLY A 160 0.50 -17.68 6.26
CA GLY A 160 0.09 -18.68 7.26
C GLY A 160 -0.02 -18.10 8.67
N ALA A 161 0.90 -17.20 9.03
CA ALA A 161 0.78 -16.39 10.24
C ALA A 161 -0.46 -15.48 10.19
N THR A 162 -0.70 -14.82 9.06
CA THR A 162 -1.87 -13.94 8.86
C THR A 162 -3.20 -14.69 9.03
N ALA A 163 -3.34 -15.91 8.52
CA ALA A 163 -4.53 -16.73 8.76
C ALA A 163 -4.78 -17.04 10.25
N THR A 164 -3.72 -17.08 11.06
CA THR A 164 -3.82 -17.21 12.54
C THR A 164 -4.25 -15.89 13.18
N LEU A 165 -3.70 -14.77 12.69
CA LEU A 165 -4.05 -13.41 13.12
C LEU A 165 -5.51 -13.06 12.81
N GLN A 166 -6.05 -13.46 11.65
CA GLN A 166 -7.46 -13.29 11.28
C GLN A 166 -8.41 -13.91 12.30
N GLY A 167 -8.12 -15.13 12.76
CA GLY A 167 -8.96 -15.83 13.73
C GLY A 167 -9.01 -15.10 15.09
N ILE A 168 -7.89 -14.52 15.51
CA ILE A 168 -7.78 -13.75 16.77
C ILE A 168 -8.46 -12.37 16.62
N ALA A 169 -8.23 -11.67 15.50
CA ALA A 169 -8.90 -10.41 15.18
C ALA A 169 -10.43 -10.54 15.20
N LEU A 170 -10.96 -11.63 14.63
CA LEU A 170 -12.38 -11.98 14.67
C LEU A 170 -12.86 -12.37 16.09
N GLU A 171 -12.08 -13.14 16.85
CA GLU A 171 -12.40 -13.52 18.24
C GLU A 171 -12.51 -12.29 19.16
N SER A 172 -11.66 -11.28 18.94
CA SER A 172 -11.61 -10.05 19.75
C SER A 172 -12.45 -8.90 19.21
N GLY A 173 -13.03 -9.01 18.00
CA GLY A 173 -13.78 -7.93 17.36
C GLY A 173 -12.92 -6.70 17.01
N ILE A 174 -11.66 -6.93 16.63
CA ILE A 174 -10.67 -5.88 16.31
C ILE A 174 -10.36 -5.94 14.81
N PRO A 175 -10.52 -4.84 14.05
CA PRO A 175 -10.17 -4.80 12.63
C PRO A 175 -8.69 -5.13 12.38
N LEU A 176 -8.46 -6.00 11.40
CA LEU A 176 -7.14 -6.37 10.90
C LEU A 176 -6.93 -5.79 9.50
N ILE A 177 -5.90 -4.97 9.33
CA ILE A 177 -5.43 -4.51 8.03
C ILE A 177 -4.26 -5.39 7.59
N VAL A 178 -4.51 -6.28 6.62
CA VAL A 178 -3.50 -7.19 6.09
C VAL A 178 -2.57 -6.47 5.12
N ALA A 179 -1.28 -6.48 5.50
CA ALA A 179 -0.16 -6.09 4.67
C ALA A 179 1.08 -6.89 5.12
N PRO A 180 1.92 -7.44 4.21
CA PRO A 180 1.79 -7.60 2.76
C PRO A 180 1.29 -9.01 2.33
N ALA A 181 0.79 -9.84 3.26
CA ALA A 181 0.36 -11.21 2.93
C ALA A 181 -0.64 -11.27 1.77
N ALA A 182 -0.38 -12.16 0.82
CA ALA A 182 -1.05 -12.17 -0.50
C ALA A 182 -2.00 -13.36 -0.72
N ALA A 183 -2.05 -14.34 0.19
CA ALA A 183 -2.91 -15.52 0.00
C ALA A 183 -4.37 -15.13 -0.30
N ASN A 184 -4.94 -15.72 -1.36
CA ASN A 184 -6.34 -15.54 -1.76
C ASN A 184 -7.31 -15.82 -0.60
N ASP A 185 -7.09 -16.92 0.12
CA ASP A 185 -7.93 -17.43 1.21
C ASP A 185 -8.32 -16.35 2.25
N ILE A 186 -7.40 -15.42 2.54
CA ILE A 186 -7.57 -14.33 3.53
C ILE A 186 -8.81 -13.47 3.24
N THR A 187 -9.11 -13.22 1.96
CA THR A 187 -10.33 -12.54 1.48
C THR A 187 -11.14 -13.47 0.58
N GLY A 188 -11.11 -14.76 0.90
CA GLY A 188 -11.79 -15.83 0.18
C GLY A 188 -12.43 -16.79 1.16
N VAL A 189 -11.99 -18.05 1.17
CA VAL A 189 -12.54 -19.10 2.07
C VAL A 189 -12.42 -18.77 3.57
N ASN A 190 -11.44 -17.97 3.99
CA ASN A 190 -11.26 -17.51 5.39
C ASN A 190 -11.80 -16.09 5.64
N PHE A 191 -12.54 -15.50 4.69
CA PHE A 191 -13.09 -14.16 4.82
C PHE A 191 -13.92 -14.01 6.10
N ASN A 192 -13.74 -12.87 6.76
CA ASN A 192 -14.54 -12.43 7.89
C ASN A 192 -14.62 -10.91 7.89
N GLU A 193 -15.70 -10.37 8.47
CA GLU A 193 -16.04 -8.95 8.39
C GLU A 193 -15.02 -8.01 9.05
N TYR A 194 -14.14 -8.51 9.92
CA TYR A 194 -13.08 -7.70 10.56
C TYR A 194 -11.75 -7.69 9.80
N THR A 195 -11.56 -8.54 8.78
CA THR A 195 -10.34 -8.52 7.98
C THR A 195 -10.51 -7.65 6.75
N PHE A 196 -9.60 -6.70 6.57
CA PHE A 196 -9.39 -5.93 5.35
C PHE A 196 -7.95 -6.14 4.86
N ARG A 197 -7.62 -5.78 3.62
CA ARG A 197 -6.22 -5.78 3.15
C ARG A 197 -5.87 -4.48 2.42
N THR A 198 -4.63 -4.03 2.57
CA THR A 198 -4.00 -3.08 1.63
C THR A 198 -3.02 -3.76 0.68
N SER A 199 -2.60 -4.99 1.00
CA SER A 199 -1.90 -5.86 0.05
C SER A 199 -2.80 -6.21 -1.14
N ARG A 200 -2.15 -6.53 -2.26
CA ARG A 200 -2.77 -7.31 -3.35
C ARG A 200 -3.01 -8.77 -2.92
N ASN A 201 -3.77 -9.53 -3.71
CA ASN A 201 -3.88 -10.99 -3.58
C ASN A 201 -3.18 -11.76 -4.73
N ASN A 202 -3.11 -13.10 -4.64
CA ASN A 202 -2.45 -13.92 -5.66
C ASN A 202 -3.04 -13.73 -7.07
N TYR A 203 -4.36 -13.49 -7.18
CA TYR A 203 -4.98 -13.20 -8.48
C TYR A 203 -4.51 -11.89 -9.08
N GLN A 204 -4.31 -10.84 -8.27
CA GLN A 204 -3.79 -9.58 -8.77
C GLN A 204 -2.33 -9.71 -9.27
N ASP A 205 -1.48 -10.44 -8.53
CA ASP A 205 -0.13 -10.81 -8.98
C ASP A 205 -0.20 -11.60 -10.32
N ALA A 206 -0.98 -12.68 -10.38
CA ALA A 206 -1.13 -13.52 -11.58
C ALA A 206 -1.72 -12.79 -12.79
N MET A 207 -2.78 -11.99 -12.63
CA MET A 207 -3.39 -11.20 -13.70
C MET A 207 -2.41 -10.20 -14.30
N ASN A 208 -1.60 -9.53 -13.46
CA ASN A 208 -0.61 -8.58 -13.93
C ASN A 208 0.53 -9.27 -14.71
N GLU A 209 1.01 -10.41 -14.23
CA GLU A 209 2.09 -11.16 -14.89
C GLU A 209 1.63 -11.84 -16.19
N CYS A 210 0.47 -12.50 -16.20
CA CYS A 210 -0.03 -13.24 -17.36
C CYS A 210 -0.25 -12.35 -18.58
N LEU A 211 -0.65 -11.09 -18.38
CA LEU A 211 -0.72 -10.07 -19.42
C LEU A 211 0.62 -9.79 -20.13
N ALA A 212 1.76 -10.11 -19.53
CA ALA A 212 3.08 -10.01 -20.17
C ALA A 212 3.58 -11.38 -20.67
N LEU A 213 3.42 -12.43 -19.86
CA LEU A 213 3.94 -13.77 -20.14
C LEU A 213 3.28 -14.39 -21.38
N THR A 214 1.94 -14.34 -21.50
CA THR A 214 1.19 -14.98 -22.60
C THR A 214 1.38 -14.31 -23.97
N LYS A 215 1.92 -13.08 -24.00
CA LYS A 215 2.34 -12.39 -25.23
C LYS A 215 3.66 -12.95 -25.78
N THR A 216 4.44 -13.63 -24.94
CA THR A 216 5.80 -14.09 -25.25
C THR A 216 5.89 -15.63 -25.31
N TYR A 217 5.17 -16.32 -24.43
CA TYR A 217 5.18 -17.78 -24.27
C TYR A 217 3.77 -18.34 -24.35
N LYS A 218 3.65 -19.62 -24.73
CA LYS A 218 2.38 -20.34 -24.86
C LYS A 218 2.26 -21.58 -24.00
N THR A 219 3.36 -22.23 -23.63
CA THR A 219 3.32 -23.38 -22.72
C THR A 219 4.07 -23.11 -21.42
N PHE A 220 3.44 -23.47 -20.31
CA PHE A 220 3.88 -23.17 -18.95
C PHE A 220 3.96 -24.42 -18.07
N VAL A 221 4.87 -24.36 -17.10
CA VAL A 221 4.85 -25.15 -15.86
C VAL A 221 5.04 -24.17 -14.69
N GLN A 222 4.71 -24.55 -13.46
CA GLN A 222 4.95 -23.68 -12.31
C GLN A 222 5.44 -24.43 -11.08
N ILE A 223 6.26 -23.74 -10.30
CA ILE A 223 6.75 -24.17 -8.98
C ILE A 223 6.36 -23.17 -7.90
N ALA A 224 5.87 -23.69 -6.78
CA ALA A 224 5.39 -22.89 -5.65
C ALA A 224 5.64 -23.59 -4.29
N PRO A 225 5.69 -22.84 -3.17
CA PRO A 225 5.80 -23.44 -1.84
C PRO A 225 4.48 -24.08 -1.40
N ASP A 226 4.56 -25.23 -0.73
CA ASP A 226 3.39 -26.00 -0.28
C ASP A 226 2.69 -25.39 0.95
N TYR A 227 2.07 -24.23 0.76
CA TYR A 227 1.14 -23.60 1.71
C TYR A 227 0.20 -22.62 0.98
N ALA A 228 -0.72 -21.98 1.72
CA ALA A 228 -1.78 -21.13 1.18
C ALA A 228 -1.33 -20.08 0.14
N PHE A 229 -0.19 -19.40 0.35
CA PHE A 229 0.34 -18.45 -0.62
C PHE A 229 0.72 -19.11 -1.96
N GLY A 230 1.48 -20.20 -1.93
CA GLY A 230 1.95 -20.88 -3.14
C GLY A 230 0.84 -21.64 -3.87
N ARG A 231 -0.08 -22.28 -3.13
CA ARG A 231 -1.27 -22.93 -3.70
C ARG A 231 -2.26 -21.91 -4.27
N GLY A 232 -2.44 -20.76 -3.60
CA GLY A 232 -3.22 -19.64 -4.10
C GLY A 232 -2.66 -19.06 -5.40
N SER A 233 -1.34 -18.83 -5.47
CA SER A 233 -0.66 -18.44 -6.71
C SER A 233 -0.82 -19.49 -7.81
N ALA A 234 -0.55 -20.77 -7.54
CA ALA A 234 -0.65 -21.80 -8.57
C ALA A 234 -2.04 -21.86 -9.21
N THR A 235 -3.10 -21.78 -8.40
CA THR A 235 -4.48 -21.67 -8.90
C THR A 235 -4.68 -20.40 -9.74
N ALA A 236 -4.24 -19.24 -9.23
CA ALA A 236 -4.43 -17.94 -9.87
C ALA A 236 -3.69 -17.80 -11.21
N PHE A 237 -2.44 -18.25 -11.30
CA PHE A 237 -1.67 -18.29 -12.54
C PHE A 237 -2.28 -19.25 -13.55
N ARG A 238 -2.75 -20.42 -13.09
CA ARG A 238 -3.39 -21.42 -13.97
C ARG A 238 -4.67 -20.89 -14.60
N ASP A 239 -5.49 -20.14 -13.85
CA ASP A 239 -6.68 -19.46 -14.36
C ASP A 239 -6.30 -18.27 -15.28
N ALA A 240 -5.55 -17.29 -14.76
CA ALA A 240 -5.23 -16.05 -15.48
C ALA A 240 -4.47 -16.28 -16.80
N CYS A 241 -3.41 -17.10 -16.81
CA CYS A 241 -2.65 -17.35 -18.02
C CYS A 241 -3.42 -18.24 -19.01
N THR A 242 -4.37 -19.07 -18.57
CA THR A 242 -5.24 -19.83 -19.49
C THR A 242 -6.31 -18.94 -20.10
N LEU A 243 -6.87 -17.98 -19.34
CA LEU A 243 -7.79 -16.97 -19.86
C LEU A 243 -7.13 -16.09 -20.94
N ASP A 244 -5.86 -15.71 -20.74
CA ASP A 244 -5.02 -15.00 -21.72
C ASP A 244 -4.47 -15.90 -22.86
N GLY A 245 -4.85 -17.18 -22.92
CA GLY A 245 -4.51 -18.08 -24.02
C GLY A 245 -3.10 -18.68 -23.98
N GLY A 246 -2.64 -19.05 -22.77
CA GLY A 246 -1.55 -19.97 -22.50
C GLY A 246 -2.04 -21.35 -22.03
N GLU A 247 -1.15 -22.34 -22.01
CA GLU A 247 -1.45 -23.73 -21.65
C GLU A 247 -0.46 -24.26 -20.61
N PHE A 248 -0.95 -24.83 -19.51
CA PHE A 248 -0.10 -25.50 -18.52
C PHE A 248 0.07 -26.97 -18.88
N VAL A 249 1.24 -27.32 -19.43
CA VAL A 249 1.52 -28.65 -20.03
C VAL A 249 1.97 -29.71 -19.02
N ALA A 250 2.04 -29.34 -17.74
CA ALA A 250 2.36 -30.24 -16.63
C ALA A 250 1.52 -29.89 -15.38
N ASP A 251 1.55 -30.80 -14.40
CA ASP A 251 0.98 -30.58 -13.06
C ASP A 251 1.77 -29.52 -12.26
N ASP A 252 1.14 -28.95 -11.24
CA ASP A 252 1.73 -27.92 -10.39
C ASP A 252 2.76 -28.50 -9.41
N ILE A 253 3.99 -27.97 -9.42
CA ILE A 253 5.11 -28.50 -8.63
C ILE A 253 5.14 -27.79 -7.27
N PHE A 254 4.78 -28.50 -6.21
CA PHE A 254 4.83 -27.98 -4.83
C PHE A 254 6.04 -28.52 -4.07
N ALA A 255 6.77 -27.63 -3.39
CA ALA A 255 7.89 -27.96 -2.52
C ALA A 255 7.67 -27.42 -1.10
N PRO A 256 8.06 -28.12 -0.02
CA PRO A 256 7.99 -27.59 1.35
C PRO A 256 8.70 -26.23 1.50
N LEU A 257 8.17 -25.34 2.34
CA LEU A 257 8.69 -23.98 2.50
C LEU A 257 10.15 -23.93 3.03
N ASP A 258 10.56 -24.98 3.76
CA ASP A 258 11.92 -25.20 4.29
C ASP A 258 12.85 -25.97 3.32
N THR A 259 12.44 -26.17 2.06
CA THR A 259 13.26 -26.81 1.03
C THR A 259 14.58 -26.06 0.83
N THR A 260 15.68 -26.80 0.87
CA THR A 260 17.05 -26.29 0.67
C THR A 260 17.78 -26.94 -0.52
N ASP A 261 17.35 -28.14 -0.94
CA ASP A 261 17.76 -28.77 -2.19
C ASP A 261 16.58 -28.76 -3.17
N PHE A 262 16.68 -27.93 -4.19
CA PHE A 262 15.66 -27.80 -5.23
C PHE A 262 15.89 -28.72 -6.45
N THR A 263 16.97 -29.51 -6.46
CA THR A 263 17.35 -30.41 -7.56
C THR A 263 16.19 -31.28 -8.10
N PRO A 264 15.45 -32.05 -7.28
CA PRO A 264 14.39 -32.92 -7.80
C PRO A 264 13.17 -32.15 -8.34
N TYR A 265 12.98 -30.90 -7.92
CA TYR A 265 11.91 -30.04 -8.46
C TYR A 265 12.35 -29.39 -9.78
N MET A 266 13.62 -29.01 -9.89
CA MET A 266 14.19 -28.49 -11.14
C MET A 266 14.32 -29.57 -12.23
N GLU A 267 14.52 -30.84 -11.86
CA GLU A 267 14.39 -31.96 -12.79
C GLU A 267 12.94 -32.10 -13.32
N GLN A 268 11.92 -31.92 -12.48
CA GLN A 268 10.52 -31.93 -12.92
C GLN A 268 10.19 -30.74 -13.84
N VAL A 269 10.63 -29.52 -13.47
CA VAL A 269 10.49 -28.33 -14.32
C VAL A 269 11.15 -28.55 -15.69
N GLY A 270 12.43 -28.97 -15.70
CA GLY A 270 13.21 -29.17 -16.93
C GLY A 270 12.73 -30.29 -17.85
N ASN A 271 11.92 -31.24 -17.33
CA ASN A 271 11.30 -32.32 -18.10
C ASN A 271 9.84 -32.02 -18.51
N SER A 272 9.26 -30.89 -18.11
CA SER A 272 7.86 -30.53 -18.39
C SER A 272 7.53 -30.33 -19.88
N GLY A 273 8.51 -29.92 -20.69
CA GLY A 273 8.29 -29.53 -22.09
C GLY A 273 7.65 -28.15 -22.29
N ALA A 274 7.51 -27.35 -21.23
CA ALA A 274 7.03 -25.97 -21.32
C ALA A 274 8.08 -25.01 -21.92
N GLU A 275 7.63 -23.90 -22.51
CA GLU A 275 8.50 -22.81 -22.98
C GLU A 275 9.02 -21.95 -21.81
N ALA A 276 8.19 -21.77 -20.78
CA ALA A 276 8.52 -21.01 -19.57
C ALA A 276 8.12 -21.74 -18.28
N TYR A 277 8.83 -21.43 -17.20
CA TYR A 277 8.48 -21.88 -15.84
C TYR A 277 8.19 -20.68 -14.94
N ILE A 278 7.01 -20.68 -14.33
CA ILE A 278 6.57 -19.66 -13.37
C ILE A 278 7.10 -20.04 -11.99
N VAL A 279 7.72 -19.08 -11.29
CA VAL A 279 8.27 -19.27 -9.94
C VAL A 279 7.54 -18.38 -8.96
N THR A 280 6.65 -18.97 -8.15
CA THR A 280 6.20 -18.33 -6.92
C THR A 280 7.15 -18.73 -5.80
N TRP A 281 8.00 -17.83 -5.32
CA TRP A 281 8.74 -18.05 -4.06
C TRP A 281 9.08 -16.73 -3.38
N ALA A 282 9.19 -16.75 -2.05
CA ALA A 282 9.50 -15.59 -1.23
C ALA A 282 10.59 -15.92 -0.20
N GLY A 283 11.45 -14.95 0.12
CA GLY A 283 12.46 -15.07 1.17
C GLY A 283 13.59 -16.06 0.83
N SER A 284 14.22 -16.59 1.88
CA SER A 284 15.51 -17.30 1.79
C SER A 284 15.57 -18.52 0.86
N GLY A 285 14.43 -19.15 0.53
CA GLY A 285 14.38 -20.30 -0.39
C GLY A 285 14.51 -19.95 -1.88
N PHE A 286 14.33 -18.68 -2.28
CA PHE A 286 14.45 -18.27 -3.69
C PHE A 286 15.88 -18.46 -4.23
N VAL A 287 16.89 -18.15 -3.42
CA VAL A 287 18.31 -18.28 -3.77
C VAL A 287 18.71 -19.73 -4.13
N PRO A 288 18.48 -20.75 -3.28
CA PRO A 288 18.79 -22.14 -3.65
C PRO A 288 17.89 -22.70 -4.76
N LEU A 289 16.65 -22.21 -4.91
CA LEU A 289 15.78 -22.56 -6.04
C LEU A 289 16.41 -22.12 -7.37
N MET A 290 16.79 -20.85 -7.49
CA MET A 290 17.41 -20.32 -8.70
C MET A 290 18.81 -20.90 -8.96
N GLN A 291 19.59 -21.21 -7.92
CA GLN A 291 20.87 -21.91 -8.08
C GLN A 291 20.66 -23.31 -8.69
N ALA A 292 19.69 -24.09 -8.19
CA ALA A 292 19.37 -25.40 -8.75
C ALA A 292 18.84 -25.31 -10.19
N ALA A 293 18.11 -24.24 -10.54
CA ALA A 293 17.65 -23.99 -11.91
C ALA A 293 18.81 -23.77 -12.89
N VAL A 294 19.87 -23.06 -12.44
CA VAL A 294 21.12 -22.88 -13.19
C VAL A 294 21.91 -24.19 -13.27
N ASP A 295 22.11 -24.88 -12.14
CA ASP A 295 22.94 -26.09 -12.07
C ASP A 295 22.36 -27.28 -12.86
N GLN A 296 21.03 -27.36 -13.02
CA GLN A 296 20.35 -28.32 -13.89
C GLN A 296 20.21 -27.85 -15.36
N GLY A 297 20.68 -26.65 -15.67
CA GLY A 297 20.54 -26.03 -16.99
C GLY A 297 19.09 -25.82 -17.42
N VAL A 298 18.17 -25.56 -16.47
CA VAL A 298 16.78 -25.20 -16.76
C VAL A 298 16.74 -23.83 -17.43
N THR A 299 17.52 -22.88 -16.90
CA THR A 299 17.67 -21.51 -17.43
C THR A 299 18.27 -21.45 -18.85
N GLU A 300 18.85 -22.54 -19.36
CA GLU A 300 19.34 -22.64 -20.74
C GLU A 300 18.30 -23.18 -21.73
N LYS A 301 17.24 -23.82 -21.22
CA LYS A 301 16.23 -24.56 -22.00
C LYS A 301 14.87 -23.87 -21.99
N MET A 302 14.55 -23.17 -20.90
CA MET A 302 13.24 -22.62 -20.59
C MET A 302 13.38 -21.20 -20.03
N ALA A 303 12.43 -20.33 -20.32
CA ALA A 303 12.40 -18.97 -19.78
C ALA A 303 11.91 -18.96 -18.32
N LEU A 304 12.50 -18.09 -17.49
CA LEU A 304 11.94 -17.74 -16.19
C LEU A 304 10.73 -16.82 -16.41
N GLY A 305 9.52 -17.34 -16.18
CA GLY A 305 8.28 -16.60 -16.31
C GLY A 305 7.81 -16.03 -14.98
N ALA A 306 8.52 -15.05 -14.43
CA ALA A 306 8.20 -14.47 -13.12
C ALA A 306 8.09 -12.94 -13.15
N THR A 307 7.31 -12.39 -12.22
CA THR A 307 7.37 -10.99 -11.79
C THR A 307 8.82 -10.60 -11.50
N PHE A 308 9.14 -9.34 -11.74
CA PHE A 308 10.33 -8.75 -11.13
C PHE A 308 10.20 -8.78 -9.60
N ILE A 309 11.33 -9.01 -8.94
CA ILE A 309 11.40 -9.22 -7.48
C ILE A 309 12.04 -8.02 -6.77
N ASP A 310 12.31 -8.15 -5.48
CA ASP A 310 12.92 -7.09 -4.69
C ASP A 310 14.27 -6.62 -5.24
N ASN A 311 14.59 -5.36 -4.98
CA ASN A 311 15.77 -4.69 -5.51
C ASN A 311 17.09 -5.26 -4.98
N THR A 312 17.06 -6.12 -3.95
CA THR A 312 18.24 -6.79 -3.40
C THR A 312 18.59 -8.05 -4.20
N LEU A 313 17.57 -8.82 -4.62
CA LEU A 313 17.77 -10.07 -5.35
C LEU A 313 17.84 -9.90 -6.88
N MET A 314 17.27 -8.82 -7.44
CA MET A 314 17.33 -8.52 -8.88
C MET A 314 18.77 -8.55 -9.47
N PRO A 315 19.79 -7.91 -8.86
CA PRO A 315 21.19 -7.97 -9.34
C PRO A 315 21.83 -9.36 -9.35
N LEU A 316 21.32 -10.30 -8.56
CA LEU A 316 21.90 -11.64 -8.43
C LEU A 316 21.39 -12.59 -9.52
N TRP A 317 20.12 -12.45 -9.94
CA TRP A 317 19.44 -13.46 -10.76
C TRP A 317 18.93 -12.95 -12.11
N TYR A 318 18.65 -11.65 -12.25
CA TYR A 318 18.01 -11.10 -13.45
C TYR A 318 19.00 -10.49 -14.48
N GLY A 319 20.31 -10.64 -14.27
CA GLY A 319 21.33 -10.15 -15.22
C GLY A 319 21.18 -10.69 -16.65
N ASN A 320 20.76 -11.96 -16.80
CA ASN A 320 20.47 -12.56 -18.10
C ASN A 320 19.08 -12.22 -18.65
N ALA A 321 18.21 -11.61 -17.84
CA ALA A 321 16.86 -11.19 -18.20
C ALA A 321 16.78 -9.70 -18.60
N VAL A 322 17.90 -8.97 -18.65
CA VAL A 322 17.92 -7.56 -19.09
C VAL A 322 17.41 -7.46 -20.53
N GLY A 323 16.41 -6.60 -20.75
CA GLY A 323 15.63 -6.49 -21.99
C GLY A 323 14.23 -7.11 -21.90
N SER A 324 13.96 -7.97 -20.92
CA SER A 324 12.63 -8.55 -20.67
C SER A 324 11.60 -7.51 -20.22
N THR A 325 10.32 -7.85 -20.40
CA THR A 325 9.16 -7.07 -19.93
C THR A 325 8.28 -8.00 -19.12
N SER A 326 7.97 -7.62 -17.88
CA SER A 326 7.21 -8.45 -16.92
C SER A 326 6.41 -7.56 -15.97
N GLY A 327 5.54 -8.19 -15.17
CA GLY A 327 4.83 -7.53 -14.08
C GLY A 327 5.76 -7.19 -12.90
N ILE A 328 5.31 -6.23 -12.09
CA ILE A 328 5.76 -6.02 -10.71
C ILE A 328 4.62 -5.43 -9.87
N LEU A 329 4.57 -5.75 -8.58
CA LEU A 329 3.63 -5.16 -7.62
C LEU A 329 3.76 -3.64 -7.52
N TYR A 330 5.00 -3.18 -7.35
CA TYR A 330 5.37 -1.80 -7.10
C TYR A 330 6.87 -1.65 -7.37
N HIS A 331 7.23 -0.57 -8.04
CA HIS A 331 8.60 -0.07 -8.02
C HIS A 331 8.54 1.44 -7.83
N TYR A 332 9.45 2.01 -7.03
CA TYR A 332 9.38 3.44 -6.66
C TYR A 332 9.47 4.41 -7.85
N THR A 333 9.99 3.95 -9.00
CA THR A 333 10.04 4.74 -10.24
C THR A 333 8.79 4.62 -11.13
N ALA A 334 7.83 3.73 -10.82
CA ALA A 334 6.65 3.52 -11.65
C ALA A 334 5.51 4.52 -11.37
N PRO A 335 4.96 4.66 -10.13
CA PRO A 335 3.86 5.60 -9.87
C PRO A 335 4.27 7.06 -10.10
N LYS A 336 3.27 7.92 -10.36
CA LYS A 336 3.46 9.36 -10.65
C LYS A 336 2.46 10.19 -9.84
N ASN A 337 2.66 10.20 -8.52
CA ASN A 337 1.83 10.91 -7.55
C ASN A 337 2.69 11.45 -6.39
N GLU A 338 2.18 12.48 -5.70
CA GLU A 338 2.92 13.18 -4.64
C GLU A 338 3.23 12.29 -3.42
N ILE A 339 2.46 11.23 -3.20
CA ILE A 339 2.60 10.31 -2.05
C ILE A 339 3.80 9.36 -2.27
N ASN A 340 3.93 8.83 -3.49
CA ASN A 340 5.13 8.08 -3.91
C ASN A 340 6.37 8.96 -3.89
N ASP A 341 6.28 10.18 -4.41
CA ASP A 341 7.41 11.10 -4.45
C ASP A 341 7.85 11.51 -3.03
N TRP A 342 6.90 11.68 -2.10
CA TRP A 342 7.17 11.88 -0.67
C TRP A 342 7.81 10.64 -0.02
N LEU A 343 7.31 9.43 -0.30
CA LEU A 343 7.87 8.18 0.21
C LEU A 343 9.32 7.97 -0.26
N VAL A 344 9.60 8.21 -1.54
CA VAL A 344 10.96 8.19 -2.12
C VAL A 344 11.87 9.22 -1.46
N ALA A 345 11.40 10.47 -1.35
CA ALA A 345 12.16 11.57 -0.76
C ALA A 345 12.54 11.34 0.71
N ASN A 346 11.76 10.54 1.45
CA ASN A 346 12.02 10.25 2.87
C ASN A 346 12.73 8.92 3.11
N THR A 347 12.42 7.84 2.39
CA THR A 347 13.05 6.52 2.64
C THR A 347 14.55 6.55 2.36
N LYS A 348 14.99 7.15 1.24
CA LYS A 348 16.42 7.18 0.86
C LYS A 348 17.34 7.87 1.88
N PRO A 349 17.09 9.11 2.35
CA PRO A 349 17.98 9.75 3.32
C PRO A 349 17.93 9.12 4.72
N ARG A 350 16.79 8.53 5.13
CA ARG A 350 16.60 7.97 6.48
C ARG A 350 17.11 6.52 6.60
N TYR A 351 16.93 5.71 5.56
CA TYR A 351 17.22 4.26 5.56
C TYR A 351 18.30 3.84 4.56
N GLY A 352 18.74 4.71 3.65
CA GLY A 352 19.81 4.46 2.67
C GLY A 352 19.39 3.71 1.40
N VAL A 353 18.19 3.13 1.39
CA VAL A 353 17.57 2.41 0.27
C VAL A 353 16.41 3.21 -0.32
N ASN A 354 16.08 2.99 -1.59
CA ASN A 354 14.80 3.48 -2.14
C ASN A 354 13.65 2.53 -1.71
N PRO A 355 12.39 2.98 -1.78
CA PRO A 355 11.23 2.12 -1.58
C PRO A 355 11.22 0.93 -2.57
N ASP A 356 10.68 -0.19 -2.12
CA ASP A 356 10.69 -1.48 -2.81
C ASP A 356 9.32 -2.18 -2.61
N LEU A 357 9.10 -3.37 -3.21
CA LEU A 357 7.79 -4.04 -3.39
C LEU A 357 6.69 -3.72 -2.35
N PHE A 358 6.98 -3.90 -1.07
CA PHE A 358 6.01 -3.83 0.03
C PHE A 358 6.04 -2.51 0.83
N ASP A 359 6.86 -1.53 0.45
CA ASP A 359 6.78 -0.18 1.03
C ASP A 359 5.45 0.50 0.70
N ALA A 360 4.86 0.21 -0.47
CA ALA A 360 3.52 0.67 -0.81
C ALA A 360 2.46 0.05 0.11
N ASP A 361 2.48 -1.28 0.30
CA ASP A 361 1.52 -2.02 1.13
C ASP A 361 1.53 -1.50 2.59
N GLY A 362 2.71 -1.27 3.16
CA GLY A 362 2.88 -0.76 4.53
C GLY A 362 2.49 0.70 4.70
N MET A 363 2.82 1.59 3.76
CA MET A 363 2.37 2.99 3.79
C MET A 363 0.84 3.09 3.60
N ASN A 364 0.27 2.28 2.71
CA ASN A 364 -1.19 2.19 2.53
C ASN A 364 -1.90 1.77 3.83
N ALA A 365 -1.35 0.79 4.56
CA ALA A 365 -1.96 0.32 5.81
C ALA A 365 -2.00 1.42 6.90
N ALA A 366 -0.95 2.24 6.98
CA ALA A 366 -0.92 3.38 7.90
C ALA A 366 -1.92 4.48 7.52
N ILE A 367 -2.01 4.82 6.22
CA ILE A 367 -3.00 5.78 5.72
C ILE A 367 -4.42 5.28 6.00
N MET A 368 -4.73 4.03 5.66
CA MET A 368 -6.04 3.40 5.91
C MET A 368 -6.43 3.44 7.40
N ALA A 369 -5.49 3.17 8.32
CA ALA A 369 -5.75 3.24 9.75
C ALA A 369 -6.11 4.66 10.22
N VAL A 370 -5.42 5.69 9.72
CA VAL A 370 -5.68 7.09 10.06
C VAL A 370 -6.96 7.63 9.40
N GLU A 371 -7.22 7.29 8.13
CA GLU A 371 -8.45 7.68 7.44
C GLU A 371 -9.69 6.98 8.03
N ALA A 372 -9.58 5.75 8.53
CA ALA A 372 -10.67 5.10 9.27
C ALA A 372 -11.03 5.88 10.55
N VAL A 373 -10.05 6.28 11.35
CA VAL A 373 -10.29 7.08 12.57
C VAL A 373 -10.84 8.48 12.24
N LYS A 374 -10.44 9.08 11.11
CA LYS A 374 -11.06 10.31 10.60
C LYS A 374 -12.53 10.09 10.24
N ALA A 375 -12.83 9.03 9.50
CA ALA A 375 -14.19 8.70 9.05
C ALA A 375 -15.14 8.34 10.20
N THR A 376 -14.64 7.73 11.28
CA THR A 376 -15.41 7.51 12.52
C THR A 376 -15.46 8.72 13.46
N ASN A 377 -14.81 9.84 13.10
CA ASN A 377 -14.64 11.02 13.96
C ASN A 377 -14.09 10.66 15.36
N GLY A 378 -13.07 9.80 15.40
CA GLY A 378 -12.39 9.41 16.64
C GLY A 378 -13.00 8.23 17.41
N ASP A 379 -14.11 7.62 16.94
CA ASP A 379 -14.61 6.36 17.50
C ASP A 379 -13.70 5.20 17.04
N VAL A 380 -12.99 4.62 18.01
CA VAL A 380 -12.02 3.52 17.82
C VAL A 380 -12.59 2.14 18.18
N SER A 381 -13.91 2.01 18.27
CA SER A 381 -14.57 0.72 18.42
C SER A 381 -14.49 -0.10 17.13
N GLY A 382 -14.35 -1.42 17.27
CA GLY A 382 -14.19 -2.32 16.12
C GLY A 382 -15.36 -2.25 15.13
N GLU A 383 -16.60 -2.10 15.62
CA GLU A 383 -17.78 -1.92 14.77
C GLU A 383 -17.74 -0.61 13.96
N ALA A 384 -17.36 0.51 14.57
CA ALA A 384 -17.28 1.80 13.89
C ALA A 384 -16.18 1.78 12.81
N LEU A 385 -14.98 1.31 13.17
CA LEU A 385 -13.84 1.21 12.27
C LEU A 385 -14.12 0.25 11.10
N LYS A 386 -14.65 -0.95 11.37
CA LYS A 386 -15.12 -1.90 10.35
C LYS A 386 -16.12 -1.26 9.39
N GLY A 387 -17.13 -0.57 9.95
CA GLY A 387 -18.23 0.04 9.20
C GLY A 387 -17.83 1.19 8.28
N VAL A 388 -16.65 1.78 8.46
CA VAL A 388 -16.09 2.79 7.51
C VAL A 388 -15.02 2.23 6.58
N MET A 389 -14.40 1.08 6.91
CA MET A 389 -13.40 0.42 6.07
C MET A 389 -14.02 -0.31 4.87
N GLU A 390 -15.23 -0.87 5.01
CA GLU A 390 -15.97 -1.48 3.89
C GLU A 390 -16.36 -0.40 2.85
N GLY A 391 -15.84 -0.50 1.63
CA GLY A 391 -16.05 0.52 0.58
C GLY A 391 -15.12 1.75 0.66
N MET A 392 -14.15 1.78 1.58
CA MET A 392 -13.24 2.92 1.77
C MET A 392 -12.43 3.23 0.50
N THR A 393 -12.25 4.51 0.19
CA THR A 393 -11.35 4.99 -0.86
C THR A 393 -10.35 6.00 -0.28
N PHE A 394 -9.07 5.83 -0.57
CA PHE A 394 -8.00 6.75 -0.15
C PHE A 394 -6.87 6.79 -1.19
N GLU A 395 -6.05 7.85 -1.17
CA GLU A 395 -4.85 7.94 -2.00
C GLU A 395 -3.62 7.40 -1.26
N GLY A 396 -2.80 6.61 -1.95
CA GLY A 396 -1.52 6.10 -1.45
C GLY A 396 -0.39 6.19 -2.49
N PRO A 397 0.80 5.60 -2.24
CA PRO A 397 1.91 5.61 -3.20
C PRO A 397 1.56 5.01 -4.56
N LYS A 398 0.52 4.18 -4.65
CA LYS A 398 0.03 3.57 -5.89
C LYS A 398 -1.21 4.29 -6.47
N GLY A 399 -1.42 5.55 -6.10
CA GLY A 399 -2.64 6.31 -6.41
C GLY A 399 -3.83 5.82 -5.59
N THR A 400 -5.03 5.92 -6.15
CA THR A 400 -6.29 5.57 -5.50
C THR A 400 -6.33 4.08 -5.13
N ILE A 401 -6.49 3.79 -3.84
CA ILE A 401 -6.80 2.48 -3.29
C ILE A 401 -8.31 2.44 -2.97
N TYR A 402 -8.99 1.38 -3.40
CA TYR A 402 -10.40 1.14 -3.10
C TYR A 402 -10.58 -0.20 -2.41
N ILE A 403 -11.15 -0.21 -1.20
CA ILE A 403 -11.41 -1.42 -0.41
C ILE A 403 -12.77 -1.97 -0.84
N ARG A 404 -12.74 -3.02 -1.67
CA ARG A 404 -13.94 -3.61 -2.30
C ARG A 404 -14.92 -4.11 -1.22
N PRO A 405 -16.18 -3.62 -1.17
CA PRO A 405 -17.10 -3.97 -0.09
C PRO A 405 -17.53 -5.43 -0.12
N GLU A 406 -17.53 -6.10 -1.27
CA GLU A 406 -17.93 -7.50 -1.41
C GLU A 406 -17.06 -8.44 -0.55
N ASP A 407 -15.72 -8.33 -0.66
CA ASP A 407 -14.74 -9.26 -0.09
C ASP A 407 -13.52 -8.60 0.61
N HIS A 408 -13.52 -7.28 0.75
CA HIS A 408 -12.49 -6.47 1.40
C HIS A 408 -11.10 -6.49 0.73
N VAL A 409 -11.02 -6.82 -0.57
CA VAL A 409 -9.79 -6.69 -1.38
C VAL A 409 -9.49 -5.24 -1.72
N ALA A 410 -8.24 -4.80 -1.56
CA ALA A 410 -7.75 -3.54 -2.12
C ALA A 410 -7.61 -3.63 -3.65
N ILE A 411 -8.55 -3.02 -4.37
CA ILE A 411 -8.41 -2.71 -5.80
C ILE A 411 -7.41 -1.55 -5.92
N GLN A 412 -6.32 -1.83 -6.61
CA GLN A 412 -5.14 -0.97 -6.69
C GLN A 412 -4.43 -1.17 -8.02
N ASP A 413 -3.62 -0.18 -8.42
CA ASP A 413 -2.79 -0.29 -9.60
C ASP A 413 -1.69 -1.35 -9.42
N MET A 414 -1.18 -1.90 -10.52
CA MET A 414 0.03 -2.70 -10.61
C MET A 414 0.76 -2.34 -11.91
N TYR A 415 2.03 -2.72 -12.05
CA TYR A 415 2.86 -2.19 -13.14
C TYR A 415 3.40 -3.28 -14.05
N ILE A 416 3.43 -2.99 -15.35
CA ILE A 416 4.26 -3.69 -16.33
C ILE A 416 5.48 -2.83 -16.59
N LEU A 417 6.66 -3.39 -16.35
CA LEU A 417 7.94 -2.71 -16.54
C LEU A 417 8.80 -3.46 -17.54
N LYS A 418 9.85 -2.81 -18.03
CA LYS A 418 10.90 -3.41 -18.84
C LYS A 418 12.23 -3.27 -18.11
N LEU A 419 12.91 -4.39 -17.87
CA LEU A 419 14.21 -4.40 -17.23
C LEU A 419 15.29 -3.87 -18.21
N VAL A 420 16.02 -2.83 -17.84
CA VAL A 420 17.05 -2.21 -18.71
C VAL A 420 18.46 -2.24 -18.11
N ASN A 421 18.59 -2.41 -16.80
CA ASN A 421 19.86 -2.73 -16.14
C ASN A 421 19.60 -3.44 -14.79
N VAL A 422 20.64 -3.98 -14.17
CA VAL A 422 20.59 -4.50 -12.79
C VAL A 422 21.78 -4.00 -11.94
N THR A 423 22.29 -2.82 -12.27
CA THR A 423 23.59 -2.29 -11.77
C THR A 423 23.54 -0.85 -11.29
N ASP A 424 22.41 -0.17 -11.45
CA ASP A 424 22.19 1.18 -10.93
C ASP A 424 22.20 1.18 -9.37
N PRO A 425 23.00 2.03 -8.71
CA PRO A 425 23.19 2.01 -7.26
C PRO A 425 21.99 2.55 -6.46
N ASP A 426 21.02 3.15 -7.14
CA ASP A 426 19.73 3.55 -6.57
C ASP A 426 18.61 2.52 -6.88
N ALA A 427 18.95 1.40 -7.53
CA ALA A 427 18.02 0.40 -8.04
C ALA A 427 17.05 0.93 -9.12
N ASN A 428 17.47 1.94 -9.89
CA ASN A 428 16.72 2.40 -11.07
C ASN A 428 16.91 1.42 -12.25
N PHE A 429 16.34 0.22 -12.11
CA PHE A 429 16.54 -0.91 -13.03
C PHE A 429 15.65 -0.89 -14.28
N TYR A 430 14.58 -0.09 -14.28
CA TYR A 430 13.42 -0.29 -15.17
C TYR A 430 13.05 0.92 -16.03
N GLU A 431 12.60 0.65 -17.26
CA GLU A 431 11.72 1.54 -18.03
C GLU A 431 10.25 1.20 -17.73
N TYR A 432 9.41 2.23 -17.62
CA TYR A 432 7.95 2.07 -17.52
C TYR A 432 7.37 1.57 -18.86
N VAL A 433 6.43 0.62 -18.81
CA VAL A 433 5.70 0.14 -20.00
C VAL A 433 4.20 0.42 -19.85
N ASP A 434 3.56 -0.07 -18.78
CA ASP A 434 2.12 0.07 -18.58
C ASP A 434 1.71 0.03 -17.10
N THR A 435 0.47 0.45 -16.81
CA THR A 435 -0.18 0.31 -15.50
C THR A 435 -1.45 -0.51 -15.67
N THR A 436 -1.53 -1.64 -14.99
CA THR A 436 -2.75 -2.45 -14.88
C THR A 436 -3.49 -2.07 -13.59
N ARG A 437 -4.77 -2.45 -13.50
CA ARG A 437 -5.55 -2.33 -12.26
C ARG A 437 -6.40 -3.60 -12.08
N PRO A 438 -5.79 -4.72 -11.64
CA PRO A 438 -6.44 -6.02 -11.67
C PRO A 438 -7.57 -6.11 -10.63
N GLU A 439 -8.77 -6.46 -11.13
CA GLU A 439 -9.96 -6.77 -10.35
C GLU A 439 -10.12 -8.30 -10.24
N PRO A 440 -9.71 -8.93 -9.11
CA PRO A 440 -9.74 -10.38 -8.98
C PRO A 440 -11.17 -10.91 -8.80
N PRO A 441 -11.43 -12.20 -9.09
CA PRO A 441 -12.74 -12.81 -8.85
C PRO A 441 -13.11 -12.78 -7.36
N CYS A 442 -14.40 -12.93 -7.06
CA CYS A 442 -14.87 -13.15 -5.70
C CYS A 442 -14.62 -14.62 -5.30
N LEU A 443 -13.93 -14.82 -4.18
CA LEU A 443 -13.48 -16.13 -3.70
C LEU A 443 -14.11 -16.53 -2.35
N LEU A 444 -15.16 -15.82 -1.95
CA LEU A 444 -15.90 -16.08 -0.72
C LEU A 444 -16.49 -17.51 -0.72
N PRO A 445 -16.66 -18.14 0.45
CA PRO A 445 -17.29 -19.45 0.53
C PRO A 445 -18.76 -19.38 0.09
N GLU A 446 -19.33 -20.50 -0.37
CA GLU A 446 -20.68 -20.55 -0.97
C GLU A 446 -21.80 -20.00 -0.05
N ASN A 447 -21.62 -20.03 1.28
CA ASN A 447 -22.55 -19.44 2.25
C ASN A 447 -22.47 -17.90 2.39
N LEU A 448 -21.52 -17.25 1.70
CA LEU A 448 -21.35 -15.79 1.60
C LEU A 448 -21.41 -15.31 0.13
N LYS A 449 -21.70 -16.20 -0.82
CA LYS A 449 -21.72 -15.91 -2.27
C LYS A 449 -22.62 -14.74 -2.66
N ASP A 450 -23.71 -14.52 -1.93
CA ASP A 450 -24.61 -13.36 -2.15
C ASP A 450 -23.90 -12.01 -1.91
N ARG A 451 -22.79 -11.96 -1.15
CA ARG A 451 -21.93 -10.76 -1.04
C ARG A 451 -21.17 -10.46 -2.34
N CYS A 452 -20.95 -11.43 -3.23
CA CYS A 452 -20.16 -11.23 -4.44
C CYS A 452 -20.84 -10.35 -5.51
N GLY A 453 -22.15 -10.09 -5.40
CA GLY A 453 -22.89 -9.29 -6.39
C GLY A 453 -22.74 -9.82 -7.82
N ASP A 454 -22.30 -8.95 -8.72
CA ASP A 454 -22.06 -9.25 -10.14
C ASP A 454 -20.61 -9.71 -10.45
N LEU A 455 -19.75 -9.91 -9.43
CA LEU A 455 -18.35 -10.33 -9.63
C LEU A 455 -18.26 -11.78 -10.17
N PRO A 456 -17.27 -12.10 -11.04
CA PRO A 456 -16.93 -13.48 -11.37
C PRO A 456 -16.62 -14.28 -10.10
N TYR A 457 -17.24 -15.45 -9.95
CA TYR A 457 -17.18 -16.25 -8.72
C TYR A 457 -16.30 -17.49 -8.90
N GLY A 458 -15.36 -17.70 -7.97
CA GLY A 458 -14.46 -18.88 -7.95
C GLY A 458 -13.32 -18.86 -8.97
N SER A 459 -13.61 -18.42 -10.20
CA SER A 459 -12.63 -18.20 -11.29
C SER A 459 -12.85 -16.84 -11.96
N LEU A 460 -11.83 -16.32 -12.64
CA LEU A 460 -11.89 -15.12 -13.48
C LEU A 460 -12.96 -15.23 -14.58
N SER A 461 -13.25 -16.47 -15.03
CA SER A 461 -14.27 -16.75 -16.03
C SER A 461 -15.70 -16.88 -15.46
N GLY A 462 -15.84 -17.01 -14.13
CA GLY A 462 -17.11 -17.31 -13.47
C GLY A 462 -17.69 -18.71 -13.75
N GLN A 463 -16.85 -19.64 -14.24
CA GLN A 463 -17.17 -21.04 -14.55
C GLN A 463 -16.41 -22.01 -13.64
#